data_AF-A0A453SES9-F1
#
_entry.id   AF-A0A453SES9-F1
#
_cell.length_a   1.000
_cell.length_b   1.000
_cell.length_c   1.000
_cell.angle_alpha   90.00
_cell.angle_beta   90.00
_cell.angle_gamma   90.00
#
_symmetry.space_group_name_H-M   'P 1'
#
loop_
_entity.id
_entity.type
_entity.pdbx_description
1 polymer ?
#
loop_
_entity_poly.entity_id
_entity_poly.type
_entity_poly.pdbx_seq_one_letter_code
_entity_poly.pdbx_strand_id
1 'polypeptide(L)'
;MIQQKVENLKISLEHFCNIKGDISEVLRVAEEQLKMRNQCRIINQQASLWELKDIVKRENKRDVILNYRNLLLQRIILNLSDMSTLFVSNSLMGTKIEKAFPNLKATVAFSFLFKAEENQRLSDLRSLQKKTMV
;
A
#
# COMPACT_ATOMS: atom_id res chain seq x y z
N MET A 1 9.53 -14.47 24.92
CA MET A 1 9.24 -14.83 23.50
C MET A 1 9.90 -13.89 22.49
N ILE A 2 9.84 -12.56 22.65
CA ILE A 2 10.47 -11.59 21.72
C ILE A 2 11.99 -11.55 21.87
N GLN A 3 12.51 -11.52 23.11
CA GLN A 3 13.96 -11.51 23.36
C GLN A 3 14.69 -12.71 22.75
N GLN A 4 14.11 -13.91 22.83
CA GLN A 4 14.66 -15.12 22.19
C GLN A 4 14.76 -14.97 20.65
N LYS A 5 13.77 -14.32 20.02
CA LYS A 5 13.78 -14.10 18.56
C LYS A 5 14.84 -13.08 18.15
N VAL A 6 15.04 -12.05 18.96
CA VAL A 6 16.10 -11.04 18.74
C VAL A 6 17.48 -11.70 18.84
N GLU A 7 17.69 -12.55 19.83
CA GLU A 7 18.97 -13.27 20.00
C GLU A 7 19.24 -14.24 18.84
N ASN A 8 18.22 -14.97 18.39
CA ASN A 8 18.38 -15.88 17.24
C ASN A 8 18.71 -15.11 15.93
N LEU A 9 18.11 -13.94 15.74
CA LEU A 9 18.39 -13.06 14.60
C LEU A 9 19.82 -12.50 14.67
N LYS A 10 20.26 -12.12 15.87
CA LYS A 10 21.61 -11.63 16.13
C LYS A 10 22.67 -12.66 15.73
N ILE A 11 22.54 -13.89 16.23
CA ILE A 11 23.42 -15.02 15.90
C ILE A 11 23.43 -15.30 14.39
N SER A 12 22.26 -15.26 13.75
CA SER A 12 22.15 -15.47 12.29
C SER A 12 22.88 -14.37 11.50
N LEU A 13 22.82 -13.11 11.97
CA LEU A 13 23.46 -11.98 11.32
C LEU A 13 24.99 -12.03 11.45
N GLU A 14 25.49 -12.38 12.64
CA GLU A 14 26.92 -12.58 12.91
C GLU A 14 27.49 -13.70 12.01
N HIS A 15 26.75 -14.79 11.87
CA HIS A 15 27.14 -15.93 11.03
C HIS A 15 27.12 -15.58 9.53
N PHE A 16 26.09 -14.89 9.05
CA PHE A 16 25.92 -14.59 7.63
C PHE A 16 26.91 -13.53 7.11
N CYS A 17 27.21 -12.51 7.92
CA CYS A 17 28.08 -11.42 7.50
C CYS A 17 29.57 -11.69 7.73
N ASN A 18 29.92 -12.80 8.43
CA ASN A 18 31.28 -13.13 8.86
C ASN A 18 31.99 -11.97 9.59
N ILE A 19 31.21 -11.12 10.26
CA ILE A 19 31.70 -9.95 11.00
C ILE A 19 32.09 -10.45 12.39
N LYS A 20 33.39 -10.51 12.69
CA LYS A 20 33.90 -10.61 14.06
C LYS A 20 34.06 -9.20 14.62
N GLY A 21 33.21 -8.81 15.57
CA GLY A 21 33.26 -7.50 16.20
C GLY A 21 31.94 -7.12 16.87
N ASP A 22 31.92 -5.95 17.51
CA ASP A 22 30.71 -5.43 18.15
C ASP A 22 29.66 -5.04 17.11
N ILE A 23 28.59 -5.82 17.03
CA ILE A 23 27.45 -5.58 16.13
C ILE A 23 26.38 -4.67 16.74
N SER A 24 26.62 -4.12 17.93
CA SER A 24 25.70 -3.20 18.62
C SER A 24 25.31 -2.02 17.74
N GLU A 25 26.26 -1.47 16.98
CA GLU A 25 26.02 -0.33 16.09
C GLU A 25 25.16 -0.70 14.88
N VAL A 26 25.36 -1.90 14.32
CA VAL A 26 24.53 -2.42 13.22
C VAL A 26 23.10 -2.66 13.69
N LEU A 27 22.93 -3.22 14.89
CA LEU A 27 21.63 -3.42 15.51
C LEU A 27 20.93 -2.07 15.80
N ARG A 28 21.66 -1.09 16.33
CA ARG A 28 21.16 0.26 16.60
C ARG A 28 20.66 0.93 15.33
N VAL A 29 21.46 0.89 14.26
CA VAL A 29 21.07 1.45 12.94
C VAL A 29 19.87 0.69 12.36
N ALA A 30 19.83 -0.63 12.48
CA ALA A 30 18.69 -1.43 12.02
C ALA A 30 17.39 -1.11 12.79
N GLU A 31 17.46 -0.93 14.11
CA GLU A 31 16.33 -0.51 14.93
C GLU A 31 15.84 0.90 14.57
N GLU A 32 16.76 1.83 14.37
CA GLU A 32 16.45 3.21 13.97
C GLU A 32 15.76 3.26 12.60
N GLN A 33 16.29 2.51 11.63
CA GLN A 33 15.67 2.33 10.31
C GLN A 33 14.27 1.70 10.40
N LEU A 34 14.08 0.70 11.28
CA LEU A 34 12.77 0.06 11.47
C LEU A 34 11.76 1.03 12.09
N LYS A 35 12.20 1.85 13.06
CA LYS A 35 11.37 2.91 13.68
C LYS A 35 10.96 3.94 12.62
N MET A 36 11.88 4.45 11.81
CA MET A 36 11.57 5.37 10.71
C MET A 36 10.59 4.77 9.70
N ARG A 37 10.80 3.51 9.27
CA ARG A 37 9.87 2.83 8.35
C ARG A 37 8.47 2.69 8.94
N ASN A 38 8.37 2.36 10.22
CA ASN A 38 7.07 2.28 10.90
C ASN A 38 6.39 3.65 11.01
N GLN A 39 7.14 4.70 11.31
CA GLN A 39 6.62 6.07 11.33
C GLN A 39 6.15 6.52 9.94
N CYS A 40 6.94 6.30 8.89
CA CYS A 40 6.53 6.56 7.51
C CYS A 40 5.28 5.77 7.13
N ARG A 41 5.15 4.51 7.58
CA ARG A 41 3.95 3.70 7.37
C ARG A 41 2.73 4.29 8.08
N ILE A 42 2.88 4.73 9.33
CA ILE A 42 1.80 5.36 10.11
C ILE A 42 1.40 6.69 9.48
N ILE A 43 2.36 7.53 9.12
CA ILE A 43 2.12 8.80 8.41
C ILE A 43 1.41 8.54 7.09
N ASN A 44 1.85 7.54 6.31
CA ASN A 44 1.17 7.14 5.09
C ASN A 44 -0.24 6.63 5.38
N GLN A 45 -0.49 5.85 6.43
CA GLN A 45 -1.82 5.38 6.81
C GLN A 45 -2.73 6.50 7.35
N GLN A 46 -2.16 7.55 7.93
CA GLN A 46 -2.90 8.71 8.43
C GLN A 46 -3.17 9.72 7.31
N ALA A 47 -2.21 9.92 6.40
CA ALA A 47 -2.32 10.77 5.22
C ALA A 47 -3.19 10.12 4.13
N SER A 48 -3.18 8.79 4.06
CA SER A 48 -4.01 8.01 3.15
C SER A 48 -5.32 7.65 3.83
N LEU A 49 -6.43 8.17 3.35
CA LEU A 49 -7.79 7.81 3.80
C LEU A 49 -8.16 6.34 3.49
N TRP A 50 -7.21 5.50 3.07
CA TRP A 50 -7.40 4.13 2.62
C TRP A 50 -6.60 3.11 3.42
N GLU A 51 -7.19 1.93 3.59
CA GLU A 51 -6.53 0.73 4.11
C GLU A 51 -6.33 -0.28 2.96
N LEU A 52 -5.24 -1.04 3.00
CA LEU A 52 -5.06 -2.17 2.09
C LEU A 52 -6.05 -3.27 2.49
N LYS A 53 -6.98 -3.59 1.61
CA LYS A 53 -8.00 -4.61 1.83
C LYS A 53 -7.52 -6.00 1.41
N ASP A 54 -6.89 -6.11 0.24
CA ASP A 54 -6.45 -7.40 -0.30
C ASP A 54 -5.38 -7.26 -1.40
N ILE A 55 -4.62 -8.33 -1.63
CA ILE A 55 -3.72 -8.50 -2.78
C ILE A 55 -4.02 -9.85 -3.44
N VAL A 56 -4.61 -9.83 -4.63
CA VAL A 56 -4.96 -11.06 -5.36
C VAL A 56 -3.89 -11.36 -6.40
N LYS A 57 -3.23 -12.52 -6.28
CA LYS A 57 -2.31 -13.03 -7.30
C LYS A 57 -3.08 -13.85 -8.33
N ARG A 58 -2.87 -13.52 -9.61
CA ARG A 58 -3.33 -14.30 -10.76
C ARG A 58 -2.11 -14.53 -11.67
N GLU A 59 -2.16 -15.53 -12.52
CA GLU A 59 -1.00 -15.99 -13.33
C GLU A 59 -0.18 -14.82 -13.90
N ASN A 60 -0.81 -13.94 -14.69
CA ASN A 60 -0.18 -12.77 -15.29
C ASN A 60 -0.73 -11.44 -14.75
N LYS A 61 -1.38 -11.44 -13.59
CA LYS A 61 -1.95 -10.22 -13.00
C LYS A 61 -1.72 -10.14 -11.49
N ARG A 62 -1.70 -8.91 -10.99
CA ARG A 62 -1.75 -8.61 -9.55
C ARG A 62 -2.83 -7.58 -9.31
N ASP A 63 -3.76 -7.88 -8.42
CA ASP A 63 -4.76 -6.92 -7.99
C ASP A 63 -4.36 -6.40 -6.64
N VAL A 64 -4.38 -5.08 -6.47
CA VAL A 64 -4.28 -4.41 -5.19
C VAL A 64 -5.63 -3.77 -4.91
N ILE A 65 -6.27 -4.14 -3.81
CA ILE A 65 -7.58 -3.64 -3.42
C ILE A 65 -7.41 -2.71 -2.23
N LEU A 66 -7.79 -1.46 -2.40
CA LEU A 66 -7.75 -0.41 -1.37
C LEU A 66 -9.17 -0.08 -0.92
N ASN A 67 -9.37 0.09 0.38
CA ASN A 67 -10.64 0.48 0.98
C ASN A 67 -10.55 1.86 1.62
N TYR A 68 -11.31 2.81 1.12
CA TYR A 68 -11.34 4.19 1.60
C TYR A 68 -12.50 4.33 2.60
N ARG A 69 -12.23 3.99 3.87
CA ARG A 69 -13.20 4.08 4.99
C ARG A 69 -14.56 3.44 4.71
N ASN A 70 -14.60 2.36 3.92
CA ASN A 70 -15.84 1.73 3.46
C ASN A 70 -16.76 2.62 2.60
N LEU A 71 -16.26 3.73 2.07
CA LEU A 71 -16.98 4.61 1.15
C LEU A 71 -16.65 4.27 -0.32
N LEU A 72 -15.40 3.88 -0.59
CA LEU A 72 -14.89 3.53 -1.91
C LEU A 72 -13.98 2.31 -1.81
N LEU A 73 -14.16 1.35 -2.71
CA LEU A 73 -13.20 0.29 -2.98
C LEU A 73 -12.50 0.61 -4.31
N GLN A 74 -11.19 0.80 -4.29
CA GLN A 74 -10.39 0.94 -5.50
C GLN A 74 -9.66 -0.37 -5.77
N ARG A 75 -9.76 -0.89 -6.99
CA ARG A 75 -9.00 -2.04 -7.45
C ARG A 75 -8.05 -1.60 -8.54
N ILE A 76 -6.76 -1.78 -8.26
CA ILE A 76 -5.66 -1.54 -9.19
C ILE A 76 -5.23 -2.90 -9.71
N ILE A 77 -5.31 -3.12 -11.02
CA ILE A 77 -4.90 -4.35 -11.69
C ILE A 77 -3.62 -4.05 -12.46
N LEU A 78 -2.54 -4.72 -12.07
CA LEU A 78 -1.27 -4.76 -12.79
C LEU A 78 -1.26 -5.99 -13.68
N ASN A 79 -1.31 -5.81 -15.00
CA ASN A 79 -1.05 -6.89 -15.95
C ASN A 79 0.47 -7.00 -16.17
N LEU A 80 1.04 -8.19 -15.95
CA LEU A 80 2.48 -8.47 -15.98
C LEU A 80 2.94 -9.09 -17.31
N SER A 81 2.23 -8.84 -18.41
CA SER A 81 2.65 -9.23 -19.76
C SER A 81 3.82 -8.37 -20.27
N ASP A 82 4.41 -8.76 -21.41
CA ASP A 82 5.48 -8.02 -22.11
C ASP A 82 5.22 -6.51 -22.21
N MET A 83 3.96 -6.13 -22.34
CA MET A 83 3.49 -4.77 -22.11
C MET A 83 2.76 -4.70 -20.78
N SER A 84 3.45 -4.22 -19.73
CA SER A 84 2.82 -4.02 -18.43
C SER A 84 1.77 -2.91 -18.51
N THR A 85 0.53 -3.23 -18.13
CA THR A 85 -0.58 -2.26 -18.13
C THR A 85 -1.21 -2.17 -16.77
N LEU A 86 -1.72 -0.98 -16.45
CA LEU A 86 -2.41 -0.70 -15.21
C LEU A 86 -3.83 -0.29 -15.51
N PHE A 87 -4.75 -0.98 -14.85
CA PHE A 87 -6.17 -0.65 -14.86
C PHE A 87 -6.61 -0.28 -13.46
N VAL A 88 -7.28 0.86 -13.33
CA VAL A 88 -7.89 1.27 -12.07
C VAL A 88 -9.40 1.24 -12.24
N SER A 89 -10.06 0.57 -11.31
CA SER A 89 -11.52 0.56 -11.18
C SER A 89 -11.92 1.00 -9.79
N ASN A 90 -12.94 1.84 -9.71
CA ASN A 90 -13.49 2.35 -8.46
C ASN A 90 -14.92 1.81 -8.28
N SER A 91 -15.22 1.32 -7.07
CA SER A 91 -16.55 0.86 -6.68
C SER A 91 -17.01 1.64 -5.45
N LEU A 92 -18.04 2.47 -5.65
CA LEU A 92 -18.60 3.32 -4.60
C LEU A 92 -19.62 2.57 -3.76
N MET A 93 -19.53 2.73 -2.44
CA MET A 93 -20.49 2.18 -1.48
C MET A 93 -21.59 3.22 -1.21
N GLY A 94 -22.49 3.40 -2.18
CA GLY A 94 -23.51 4.48 -2.18
C GLY A 94 -24.30 4.59 -0.88
N THR A 95 -24.77 3.48 -0.33
CA THR A 95 -25.53 3.47 0.93
C THR A 95 -24.72 3.96 2.14
N LYS A 96 -23.40 3.72 2.16
CA LYS A 96 -22.51 4.21 3.22
C LYS A 96 -22.16 5.68 3.02
N ILE A 97 -22.02 6.11 1.77
CA ILE A 97 -21.82 7.52 1.40
C ILE A 97 -23.03 8.36 1.82
N GLU A 98 -24.24 7.91 1.50
CA GLU A 98 -25.48 8.62 1.88
C GLU A 98 -25.66 8.73 3.39
N LYS A 99 -25.34 7.67 4.13
CA LYS A 99 -25.35 7.70 5.60
C LYS A 99 -24.32 8.65 6.19
N ALA A 100 -23.13 8.73 5.60
CA ALA A 100 -22.07 9.63 6.06
C ALA A 100 -22.34 11.09 5.69
N PHE A 101 -23.06 11.33 4.58
CA PHE A 101 -23.32 12.66 4.02
C PHE A 101 -24.80 12.82 3.61
N PRO A 102 -25.74 12.83 4.58
CA PRO A 102 -27.18 12.75 4.31
C PRO A 102 -27.79 13.99 3.63
N ASN A 103 -27.14 15.15 3.76
CA ASN A 103 -27.67 16.43 3.28
C ASN A 103 -27.03 16.90 1.95
N LEU A 104 -26.14 16.10 1.38
CA LEU A 104 -25.44 16.40 0.14
C LEU A 104 -25.87 15.38 -0.90
N LYS A 105 -25.91 15.73 -2.19
CA LYS A 105 -25.94 14.76 -3.30
C LYS A 105 -24.59 14.02 -3.38
N ALA A 106 -24.14 13.45 -2.27
CA ALA A 106 -22.79 12.93 -2.05
C ALA A 106 -22.50 11.75 -2.97
N THR A 107 -23.45 10.83 -3.16
CA THR A 107 -23.29 9.72 -4.11
C THR A 107 -23.01 10.24 -5.53
N VAL A 108 -23.70 11.31 -5.95
CA VAL A 108 -23.48 11.95 -7.25
C VAL A 108 -22.10 12.60 -7.31
N ALA A 109 -21.70 13.37 -6.29
CA ALA A 109 -20.40 14.00 -6.23
C ALA A 109 -19.24 12.98 -6.23
N PHE A 110 -19.35 11.92 -5.43
CA PHE A 110 -18.38 10.82 -5.41
C PHE A 110 -18.35 10.10 -6.77
N SER A 111 -19.50 9.87 -7.42
CA SER A 111 -19.55 9.25 -8.75
C SER A 111 -18.87 10.09 -9.82
N PHE A 112 -18.92 11.43 -9.71
CA PHE A 112 -18.25 12.33 -10.62
C PHE A 112 -16.74 12.37 -10.39
N LEU A 113 -16.31 12.51 -9.12
CA LEU A 113 -14.89 12.62 -8.76
C LEU A 113 -14.12 11.30 -8.94
N PHE A 114 -14.74 10.17 -8.61
CA PHE A 114 -14.08 8.86 -8.62
C PHE A 114 -14.47 8.00 -9.81
N LYS A 115 -15.01 8.60 -10.88
CA LYS A 115 -15.32 7.91 -12.14
C LYS A 115 -14.01 7.47 -12.81
N ALA A 116 -13.51 6.31 -12.43
CA ALA A 116 -12.30 5.73 -13.00
C ALA A 116 -12.63 4.35 -13.53
N GLU A 117 -12.94 4.29 -14.83
CA GLU A 117 -12.52 3.17 -15.66
C GLU A 117 -11.44 3.72 -16.58
N GLU A 118 -10.21 3.82 -16.07
CA GLU A 118 -9.06 4.27 -16.87
C GLU A 118 -8.11 3.10 -17.08
N ASN A 119 -7.93 2.74 -18.36
CA ASN A 119 -6.89 1.82 -18.80
C ASN A 119 -5.67 2.62 -19.22
N GLN A 120 -4.52 2.39 -18.60
CA GLN A 120 -3.29 3.09 -18.97
C GLN A 120 -2.12 2.11 -19.16
N ARG A 121 -1.39 2.29 -20.26
CA ARG A 121 -0.12 1.58 -20.46
C ARG A 121 0.93 2.16 -19.52
N LEU A 122 1.64 1.29 -18.80
CA LEU A 122 2.76 1.71 -17.98
C LEU A 122 4.03 1.65 -18.85
N SER A 123 4.50 2.82 -19.31
CA SER A 123 5.83 2.93 -19.93
C SER A 123 6.93 3.12 -18.88
N ASP A 124 6.61 3.56 -17.65
CA ASP A 124 7.52 3.71 -16.50
C ASP A 124 6.72 3.71 -15.17
N LEU A 125 7.22 3.02 -14.13
CA LEU A 125 6.72 3.01 -12.74
C LEU A 125 6.55 4.41 -12.13
N ARG A 126 7.33 5.41 -12.56
CA ARG A 126 7.19 6.81 -12.14
C ARG A 126 5.86 7.45 -12.55
N SER A 127 5.24 6.94 -13.61
CA SER A 127 3.91 7.41 -14.05
C SER A 127 2.80 7.00 -13.08
N LEU A 128 2.99 5.90 -12.34
CA LEU A 128 2.04 5.42 -11.33
C LEU A 128 2.01 6.32 -10.10
N GLN A 129 3.19 6.70 -9.58
CA GLN A 129 3.30 7.54 -8.38
C GLN A 129 2.68 8.93 -8.57
N LYS A 130 2.79 9.52 -9.77
CA LYS A 130 2.18 10.82 -10.08
C LYS A 130 0.64 10.80 -10.07
N LYS A 131 0.02 9.63 -10.27
CA LYS A 131 -1.43 9.52 -10.48
C LYS A 131 -2.19 9.09 -9.23
N THR A 132 -1.53 8.39 -8.30
CA THR A 132 -2.11 8.00 -7.01
C THR A 132 -1.95 9.05 -5.90
N MET A 133 -1.29 10.18 -6.18
CA MET A 133 -1.10 11.31 -5.26
C MET A 133 -2.11 12.47 -5.47
N VAL A 134 -3.32 12.18 -5.97
CA VAL A 134 -4.42 13.14 -6.03
C VAL A 134 -5.38 12.91 -4.86
#